data_AF-A0A225VC16-F1
#
_entry.id   AF-A0A225VC16-F1
#
_cell.length_a   1.000
_cell.length_b   1.000
_cell.length_c   1.000
_cell.angle_alpha   90.00
_cell.angle_beta   90.00
_cell.angle_gamma   90.00
#
_symmetry.space_group_name_H-M   'P 1'
#
loop_
_entity.id
_entity.type
_entity.pdbx_description
1 polymer ?
#
loop_
_entity_poly.entity_id
_entity_poly.type
_entity_poly.pdbx_seq_one_letter_code
_entity_poly.pdbx_strand_id
1 'polypeptide(L)'
;PFHKSLPPPDAELLDAPITADKLAGIIRHLRRNSAPGLEGLGAALYQLDPKACGSVVAVVFEYQLRRGELLASQRKSSVSLLYKKGDRRYPGKYRPILLMQVDVKLLSNI
;
A
#
# COMPACT_ATOMS: atom_id res chain seq x y z
N PRO A 1 9.67 27.42 10.22
CA PRO A 1 10.40 26.41 11.01
C PRO A 1 9.43 25.55 11.83
N PHE A 2 9.00 24.41 11.29
CA PHE A 2 8.14 23.44 11.99
C PHE A 2 8.94 22.16 12.22
N HIS A 3 9.87 22.18 13.17
CA HIS A 3 10.46 20.95 13.70
C HIS A 3 9.74 20.60 15.01
N LYS A 4 8.54 20.04 14.89
CA LYS A 4 8.00 19.22 15.98
C LYS A 4 8.62 17.85 15.81
N SER A 5 9.52 17.47 16.71
CA SER A 5 9.95 16.08 16.84
C SER A 5 8.75 15.26 17.29
N LEU A 6 8.63 14.03 16.78
CA LEU A 6 7.64 13.09 17.28
C LEU A 6 7.91 12.78 18.76
N PRO A 7 6.87 12.54 19.57
CA PRO A 7 7.03 11.96 20.90
C PRO A 7 7.82 10.64 20.81
N PRO A 8 8.67 10.31 21.79
CA PRO A 8 9.47 9.09 21.77
C PRO A 8 8.68 7.80 21.49
N PRO A 9 7.48 7.59 22.09
CA PRO A 9 6.70 6.38 21.80
C PRO A 9 6.26 6.26 20.34
N ASP A 10 5.92 7.38 19.69
CA ASP A 10 5.49 7.38 18.29
C ASP A 10 6.69 7.18 17.36
N ALA A 11 7.84 7.76 17.70
CA ALA A 11 9.09 7.55 16.95
C ALA A 11 9.53 6.08 17.03
N GLU A 12 9.57 5.50 18.23
CA GLU A 12 9.91 4.08 18.43
C GLU A 12 8.96 3.13 17.69
N LEU A 13 7.65 3.47 17.64
CA LEU A 13 6.66 2.69 16.90
C LEU A 13 6.93 2.72 15.39
N LEU A 14 7.30 3.88 14.84
CA LEU A 14 7.59 4.04 13.40
C LEU A 14 8.94 3.44 13.00
N ASP A 15 9.91 3.42 13.93
CA ASP A 15 11.23 2.83 13.74
C ASP A 15 11.23 1.30 13.98
N ALA A 16 10.11 0.73 14.45
CA ALA A 16 9.98 -0.70 14.64
C ALA A 16 10.15 -1.48 13.32
N PRO A 17 10.87 -2.62 13.33
CA PRO A 17 11.16 -3.36 12.12
C PRO A 17 9.89 -3.89 11.45
N ILE A 18 9.89 -3.88 10.12
CA ILE A 18 8.83 -4.50 9.32
C ILE A 18 9.01 -6.02 9.34
N THR A 19 8.17 -6.73 10.09
CA THR A 19 8.26 -8.19 10.24
C THR A 19 7.40 -8.95 9.24
N ALA A 20 7.88 -10.12 8.82
CA ALA A 20 7.15 -11.03 7.93
C ALA A 20 5.80 -11.46 8.52
N ASP A 21 5.73 -11.71 9.83
CA ASP A 21 4.49 -12.11 10.50
C ASP A 21 3.43 -11.00 10.50
N LYS A 22 3.85 -9.75 10.70
CA LYS A 22 2.97 -8.57 10.62
C LYS A 22 2.43 -8.42 9.20
N LEU A 23 3.29 -8.51 8.19
CA LEU A 23 2.89 -8.47 6.78
C LEU A 23 1.95 -9.62 6.42
N ALA A 24 2.25 -10.85 6.85
CA ALA A 24 1.37 -11.99 6.63
C ALA A 24 -0.01 -11.77 7.26
N GLY A 25 -0.06 -11.14 8.44
CA GLY A 25 -1.28 -10.67 9.11
C GLY A 25 -2.08 -9.72 8.24
N ILE A 26 -1.44 -8.69 7.69
CA ILE A 26 -2.07 -7.71 6.79
C ILE A 26 -2.57 -8.38 5.51
N ILE A 27 -1.74 -9.23 4.87
CA ILE A 27 -2.06 -9.94 3.63
C ILE A 27 -3.35 -10.76 3.76
N ARG A 28 -3.51 -11.48 4.88
CA ARG A 28 -4.73 -12.28 5.16
C ARG A 28 -6.00 -11.46 5.14
N HIS A 29 -5.93 -10.18 5.53
CA HIS A 29 -7.08 -9.29 5.65
C HIS A 29 -7.27 -8.33 4.47
N LEU A 30 -6.40 -8.39 3.46
CA LEU A 30 -6.59 -7.62 2.24
C LEU A 30 -7.95 -7.95 1.58
N ARG A 31 -8.61 -6.93 1.02
CA ARG A 31 -9.83 -7.15 0.22
C ARG A 31 -9.48 -7.90 -1.06
N ARG A 32 -9.76 -9.20 -1.07
CA ARG A 32 -9.44 -10.15 -2.14
C ARG A 32 -9.79 -9.67 -3.55
N ASN A 33 -11.01 -9.15 -3.72
CA ASN A 33 -11.56 -8.73 -5.02
C ASN A 33 -11.45 -7.22 -5.28
N SER A 34 -10.53 -6.54 -4.58
CA SER A 34 -10.24 -5.15 -4.88
C SER A 34 -9.46 -5.01 -6.18
N ALA A 35 -9.67 -3.90 -6.89
CA ALA A 35 -8.94 -3.62 -8.12
C ALA A 35 -7.42 -3.58 -7.86
N PRO A 36 -6.61 -4.28 -8.69
CA PRO A 36 -5.16 -4.23 -8.58
C PRO A 36 -4.60 -2.88 -9.04
N GLY A 37 -3.32 -2.68 -8.76
CA GLY A 37 -2.55 -1.58 -9.35
C GLY A 37 -2.22 -1.85 -10.83
N LEU A 38 -1.34 -1.02 -11.38
CA LEU A 38 -0.92 -1.06 -12.79
C LEU A 38 -0.32 -2.41 -13.24
N GLU A 39 0.29 -3.16 -12.31
CA GLU A 39 0.93 -4.45 -12.62
C GLU A 39 -0.07 -5.62 -12.64
N GLY A 40 -1.35 -5.38 -12.33
CA GLY A 40 -2.38 -6.42 -12.34
C GLY A 40 -2.32 -7.44 -11.20
N LEU A 41 -1.31 -7.37 -10.32
CA LEU A 41 -1.19 -8.26 -9.17
C LEU A 41 -2.25 -7.91 -8.12
N GLY A 42 -3.27 -8.76 -8.01
CA GLY A 42 -4.36 -8.62 -7.04
C GLY A 42 -4.04 -9.21 -5.67
N ALA A 43 -4.83 -8.82 -4.66
CA ALA A 43 -4.70 -9.34 -3.29
C ALA A 43 -4.81 -10.87 -3.21
N ALA A 44 -5.60 -11.49 -4.09
CA ALA A 44 -5.76 -12.94 -4.15
C ALA A 44 -4.44 -13.69 -4.36
N LEU A 45 -3.48 -13.12 -5.11
CA LEU A 45 -2.16 -13.71 -5.35
C LEU A 45 -1.36 -13.80 -4.05
N TYR A 46 -1.26 -12.68 -3.32
CA TYR A 46 -0.56 -12.63 -2.03
C TYR A 46 -1.21 -13.55 -0.99
N GLN A 47 -2.53 -13.75 -1.10
CA GLN A 47 -3.29 -14.61 -0.20
C GLN A 47 -3.16 -16.11 -0.50
N LEU A 48 -2.48 -16.51 -1.58
CA LEU A 48 -2.19 -17.93 -1.85
C LEU A 48 -1.25 -18.50 -0.78
N ASP A 49 -0.22 -17.74 -0.41
CA ASP A 49 0.66 -18.06 0.71
C ASP A 49 1.08 -16.76 1.43
N PRO A 50 0.28 -16.30 2.40
CA PRO A 50 0.58 -15.07 3.14
C PRO A 50 1.93 -15.09 3.86
N LYS A 51 2.41 -16.27 4.29
CA LYS A 51 3.67 -16.39 5.01
C LYS A 51 4.83 -16.22 4.03
N ALA A 52 4.85 -16.97 2.92
CA ALA A 52 5.89 -16.83 1.91
C ALA A 52 5.90 -15.42 1.30
N CYS A 53 4.74 -14.88 0.93
CA CYS A 53 4.64 -13.52 0.42
C CYS A 53 5.08 -12.48 1.46
N GLY A 54 4.69 -12.63 2.73
CA GLY A 54 5.11 -11.76 3.81
C GLY A 54 6.63 -11.74 4.00
N SER A 55 7.29 -12.90 3.93
CA SER A 55 8.75 -13.00 4.00
C SER A 55 9.45 -12.32 2.83
N VAL A 56 8.99 -12.53 1.60
CA VAL A 56 9.58 -11.89 0.41
C VAL A 56 9.43 -10.37 0.47
N VAL A 57 8.22 -9.89 0.80
CA VAL A 57 7.93 -8.46 0.88
C VAL A 57 8.72 -7.79 2.00
N ALA A 58 8.91 -8.46 3.16
CA ALA A 58 9.73 -7.93 4.26
C ALA A 58 11.17 -7.65 3.81
N VAL A 59 11.79 -8.58 3.09
CA VAL A 59 13.16 -8.41 2.56
C VAL A 59 13.24 -7.22 1.60
N VAL A 60 12.26 -7.08 0.72
CA VAL A 60 12.19 -5.96 -0.23
C VAL A 60 12.05 -4.63 0.51
N PHE A 61 11.14 -4.53 1.49
CA PHE A 61 10.92 -3.30 2.24
C PHE A 61 12.09 -2.92 3.14
N GLU A 62 12.74 -3.88 3.79
CA GLU A 62 13.96 -3.63 4.57
C GLU A 62 15.07 -3.02 3.69
N TYR A 63 15.27 -3.58 2.49
CA TYR A 63 16.25 -3.05 1.54
C TYR A 63 15.88 -1.63 1.06
N GLN A 64 14.61 -1.38 0.77
CA GLN A 64 14.12 -0.06 0.36
C GLN A 64 14.22 0.99 1.45
N LEU A 65 13.93 0.63 2.70
CA LEU A 65 14.01 1.51 3.85
C LEU A 65 15.45 1.97 4.08
N ARG A 66 16.42 1.05 4.01
CA ARG A 66 17.85 1.38 4.09
C ARG A 66 18.33 2.29 2.97
N ARG A 67 17.75 2.15 1.77
CA ARG A 67 18.07 3.00 0.62
C ARG A 67 17.31 4.32 0.59
N GLY A 68 16.23 4.45 1.37
CA GLY A 68 15.32 5.59 1.33
C GLY A 68 14.49 5.69 0.04
N GLU A 69 14.31 4.59 -0.70
CA GLU A 69 13.64 4.62 -2.00
C GLU A 69 12.82 3.35 -2.29
N LEU A 70 11.55 3.52 -2.68
CA LEU A 70 10.68 2.43 -3.18
C LEU A 70 11.10 1.95 -4.58
N LEU A 71 10.44 0.95 -5.15
CA LEU A 71 10.58 0.62 -6.58
C LEU A 71 9.85 1.65 -7.46
N ALA A 72 10.31 1.78 -8.71
CA ALA A 72 9.67 2.66 -9.70
C ALA A 72 8.20 2.30 -9.96
N SER A 73 7.83 1.01 -9.92
CA SER A 73 6.44 0.54 -10.06
C SER A 73 5.57 0.90 -8.86
N GLN A 74 6.14 0.83 -7.65
CA GLN A 74 5.47 1.19 -6.39
C GLN A 74 5.17 2.69 -6.28
N ARG A 75 5.94 3.54 -6.97
CA ARG A 75 5.68 4.99 -7.08
C ARG A 75 4.70 5.38 -8.18
N LYS A 76 4.12 4.39 -8.89
CA LYS A 76 3.14 4.63 -9.97
C LYS A 76 1.75 4.16 -9.54
N SER A 77 0.75 4.94 -9.91
CA SER A 77 -0.67 4.60 -9.73
C SER A 77 -1.48 5.07 -10.93
N SER A 78 -2.66 4.48 -11.11
CA SER A 78 -3.64 4.96 -12.10
C SER A 78 -4.79 5.66 -11.39
N VAL A 79 -5.26 6.78 -11.96
CA VAL A 79 -6.45 7.48 -11.46
C VAL A 79 -7.62 7.13 -12.37
N SER A 80 -8.67 6.55 -11.77
CA SER A 80 -9.92 6.27 -12.47
C SER A 80 -11.05 7.13 -11.91
N LEU A 81 -11.92 7.63 -12.79
CA LEU A 81 -13.06 8.47 -12.41
C LEU A 81 -14.32 7.62 -12.27
N LEU A 82 -14.79 7.43 -11.04
CA LEU A 82 -16.05 6.75 -10.77
C LEU A 82 -17.20 7.75 -10.76
N TYR A 83 -18.14 7.58 -11.70
CA TYR A 83 -19.34 8.41 -11.75
C TYR A 83 -20.21 8.20 -10.49
N LYS A 84 -20.67 9.31 -9.88
CA LYS A 84 -21.56 9.29 -8.72
C LYS A 84 -23.04 9.44 -9.11
N LYS A 85 -23.46 10.63 -9.57
CA LYS A 85 -24.84 10.95 -9.98
C LYS A 85 -24.96 12.30 -10.69
N GLY A 86 -26.04 12.53 -11.44
CA GLY A 86 -26.35 13.80 -12.14
C GLY A 86 -25.79 13.87 -13.57
N ASP A 87 -25.70 15.06 -14.15
CA ASP A 87 -25.22 15.21 -15.52
C ASP A 87 -23.72 14.87 -15.65
N ARG A 88 -23.40 13.94 -16.57
CA ARG A 88 -22.07 13.37 -16.81
C ARG A 88 -21.07 14.36 -17.40
N ARG A 89 -21.52 15.52 -17.91
CA ARG A 89 -20.67 16.58 -18.45
C ARG A 89 -19.92 17.36 -17.37
N TYR A 90 -20.36 17.28 -16.11
CA TYR A 90 -19.74 18.02 -15.01
C TYR A 90 -18.72 17.16 -14.25
N PRO A 91 -17.43 17.54 -14.21
CA PRO A 91 -16.38 16.79 -13.52
C PRO A 91 -16.65 16.54 -12.02
N GLY A 92 -17.30 17.49 -11.34
CA GLY A 92 -17.67 17.35 -9.92
C GLY A 92 -18.68 16.22 -9.63
N LYS A 93 -19.20 15.54 -10.64
CA LYS A 93 -20.05 14.35 -10.50
C LYS A 93 -19.27 13.03 -10.50
N TYR A 94 -17.94 13.08 -10.58
CA TYR A 94 -17.06 11.93 -10.50
C TYR A 94 -16.24 11.96 -9.22
N ARG A 95 -15.90 10.76 -8.73
CA ARG A 95 -14.96 10.56 -7.63
C ARG A 95 -13.66 10.03 -8.24
N PRO A 96 -12.51 10.71 -8.05
CA PRO A 96 -11.24 10.12 -8.40
C PRO A 96 -10.94 8.95 -7.43
N ILE A 97 -10.49 7.84 -7.99
CA ILE A 97 -10.03 6.66 -7.25
C ILE A 97 -8.62 6.36 -7.71
N LEU A 98 -7.69 6.27 -6.76
CA LEU A 98 -6.32 5.82 -7.02
C LEU A 98 -6.24 4.29 -6.97
N LEU A 99 -5.74 3.70 -8.04
CA LEU A 99 -5.39 2.29 -8.14
C LEU A 99 -3.89 2.14 -7.89
N MET A 100 -3.54 1.83 -6.65
CA MET A 100 -2.16 1.59 -6.19
C MET A 100 -1.79 0.11 -6.23
N GLN A 101 -0.49 -0.18 -6.36
CA GLN A 101 0.04 -1.54 -6.22
C GLN A 101 -0.35 -2.14 -4.86
N VAL A 102 -0.62 -3.44 -4.84
CA VAL A 102 -1.11 -4.12 -3.62
C VAL A 102 -0.04 -4.19 -2.53
N ASP A 103 1.22 -4.37 -2.91
CA ASP A 103 2.35 -4.31 -1.98
C ASP A 103 2.47 -2.95 -1.30
N VAL A 104 2.27 -1.83 -2.01
CA VAL A 104 2.24 -0.49 -1.41
C VAL A 104 1.09 -0.34 -0.42
N LYS A 105 -0.06 -0.98 -0.66
CA LYS A 105 -1.16 -1.01 0.32
C LYS A 105 -0.75 -1.72 1.61
N LEU A 106 0.18 -2.67 1.56
CA LEU A 106 0.69 -3.32 2.77
C LEU A 106 1.39 -2.30 3.67
N LEU A 107 2.26 -1.45 3.11
CA LEU A 107 2.95 -0.39 3.85
C LEU A 107 1.99 0.56 4.57
N SER A 108 0.88 0.93 3.94
CA SER A 108 -0.13 1.83 4.55
C SER A 108 -0.91 1.19 5.71
N ASN A 109 -0.73 -0.12 5.96
CA ASN A 109 -1.38 -0.87 7.03
C ASN A 109 -0.38 -1.47 8.03
N ILE A 110 0.91 -1.09 7.92
CA ILE A 110 1.93 -1.41 8.94
C ILE A 110 1.72 -0.47 10.13
#